data_AF-A0A1Z9VFZ0-F1
#
_entry.id   AF-A0A1Z9VFZ0-F1
#
_cell.length_a   1.000
_cell.length_b   1.000
_cell.length_c   1.000
_cell.angle_alpha   90.00
_cell.angle_beta   90.00
_cell.angle_gamma   90.00
#
_symmetry.space_group_name_H-M   'P 1'
#
loop_
_entity.id
_entity.type
_entity.pdbx_description
1 polymer ?
#
loop_
_entity_poly.entity_id
_entity_poly.type
_entity_poly.pdbx_seq_one_letter_code
_entity_poly.pdbx_strand_id
1 'polypeptide(L)' 'MKVSEIRALSDDQIYIEIDQMVKERLALRIKIANSSQGENVNRLTAIKKNIARCLTIIRERKDKS' A
#
# COMPACT_ATOMS: atom_id res chain seq x y z
N MET A 1 1.85 -6.89 -4.44
CA MET A 1 0.80 -7.64 -3.76
C MET A 1 -0.25 -8.06 -4.79
N LYS A 2 -0.48 -9.35 -4.94
CA LYS A 2 -1.54 -9.89 -5.80
C LYS A 2 -2.88 -9.76 -5.07
N VAL A 3 -3.95 -9.49 -5.82
CA VAL A 3 -5.30 -9.30 -5.26
C VAL A 3 -5.76 -10.50 -4.43
N SER A 4 -5.40 -11.72 -4.84
CA SER A 4 -5.74 -12.95 -4.12
C SER A 4 -5.17 -13.00 -2.70
N GLU A 5 -3.96 -12.47 -2.49
CA GLU A 5 -3.31 -12.42 -1.18
C GLU A 5 -4.04 -11.43 -0.27
N ILE A 6 -4.46 -10.28 -0.80
CA ILE A 6 -5.22 -9.26 -0.07
C ILE A 6 -6.58 -9.83 0.38
N ARG A 7 -7.24 -10.62 -0.48
CA ARG A 7 -8.54 -11.24 -0.17
C ARG A 7 -8.46 -12.29 0.93
N ALA A 8 -7.31 -12.93 1.12
CA ALA A 8 -7.10 -13.93 2.16
C ALA A 8 -6.88 -13.33 3.55
N LEU A 9 -6.50 -12.05 3.64
CA LEU A 9 -6.28 -11.34 4.90
C LEU A 9 -7.60 -10.92 5.56
N SER A 10 -7.64 -10.84 6.89
CA SER A 10 -8.74 -10.21 7.62
C SER A 10 -8.73 -8.69 7.44
N ASP A 11 -9.85 -8.02 7.73
CA ASP A 11 -9.93 -6.55 7.61
C ASP A 11 -8.87 -5.85 8.47
N ASP A 12 -8.68 -6.30 9.71
CA ASP A 12 -7.66 -5.76 10.62
C ASP A 12 -6.24 -5.93 10.08
N GLN A 13 -5.95 -7.09 9.50
CA GLN A 13 -4.65 -7.34 8.85
C GLN A 13 -4.43 -6.42 7.66
N ILE A 14 -5.48 -6.15 6.86
CA ILE A 14 -5.39 -5.20 5.75
C ILE A 14 -5.10 -3.78 6.26
N TYR A 15 -5.71 -3.34 7.36
CA TYR A 15 -5.42 -2.04 7.94
C TYR A 15 -3.98 -1.93 8.48
N ILE A 16 -3.47 -2.99 9.12
CA ILE A 16 -2.07 -3.05 9.59
C ILE A 16 -1.11 -2.94 8.40
N GLU A 17 -1.38 -3.69 7.32
CA GLU A 17 -0.57 -3.67 6.11
C GLU A 17 -0.58 -2.28 5.44
N ILE A 18 -1.75 -1.62 5.41
CA ILE A 18 -1.87 -0.24 4.90
C ILE A 18 -0.98 0.71 5.70
N ASP A 19 -1.01 0.65 7.04
CA ASP A 19 -0.19 1.52 7.89
C ASP A 19 1.31 1.32 7.64
N GLN A 20 1.76 0.07 7.51
CA GLN A 20 3.14 -0.26 7.16
C GLN A 20 3.53 0.29 5.78
N MET A 21 2.68 0.11 4.77
CA MET A 21 2.92 0.63 3.43
C MET A 21 2.95 2.16 3.37
N VAL A 22 2.13 2.84 4.17
CA VAL A 22 2.15 4.31 4.28
C VAL A 22 3.46 4.79 4.89
N LYS A 23 3.94 4.12 5.95
CA LYS A 23 5.24 4.40 6.57
C LYS A 23 6.41 4.17 5.61
N GLU A 24 6.42 3.03 4.91
CA GLU A 24 7.42 2.73 3.87
C GLU A 24 7.42 3.81 2.79
N ARG A 25 6.24 4.22 2.33
CA ARG A 25 6.09 5.27 1.33
C ARG A 25 6.63 6.62 1.81
N LEU A 26 6.39 6.99 3.07
CA LEU A 26 6.93 8.22 3.66
C LEU A 26 8.45 8.18 3.72
N ALA A 27 9.02 7.08 4.22
CA ALA A 27 10.47 6.89 4.29
C ALA A 27 11.13 7.00 2.91
N LEU A 28 10.52 6.41 1.88
CA LEU A 28 11.01 6.52 0.50
C LEU A 28 10.92 7.95 -0.04
N ARG A 29 9.86 8.71 0.28
CA ARG A 29 9.75 10.12 -0.12
C ARG A 29 10.85 10.97 0.52
N ILE A 30 11.14 10.75 1.80
CA ILE A 30 12.21 11.45 2.52
C ILE A 30 13.56 11.09 1.88
N LYS A 31 13.80 9.81 1.59
CA LYS A 31 15.03 9.36 0.92
C LYS A 31 15.20 10.01 -0.46
N ILE A 32 14.14 10.09 -1.27
CA ILE A 32 14.18 10.74 -2.59
C ILE A 32 14.45 12.25 -2.45
N ALA A 33 13.87 12.91 -1.45
CA ALA A 33 14.13 14.33 -1.20
C ALA A 33 15.61 14.58 -0.81
N ASN A 34 16.20 13.67 -0.05
CA ASN A 34 17.59 13.80 0.44
C ASN A 34 18.64 13.25 -0.54
N SER A 35 18.26 12.36 -1.45
CA SER A 35 19.15 11.73 -2.43
C SER A 35 18.49 11.78 -3.80
N SER A 36 19.01 12.64 -4.69
CA SER A 36 18.44 12.91 -6.03
C SER A 36 18.56 11.75 -7.03
N GLN A 37 18.80 10.53 -6.56
CA GLN A 37 18.93 9.34 -7.40
C GLN A 37 17.55 8.76 -7.67
N GLY A 38 17.07 8.91 -8.92
CA GLY A 38 15.73 8.56 -9.41
C GLY A 38 15.35 7.07 -9.39
N GLU A 39 16.11 6.21 -8.73
CA GLU A 39 15.93 4.75 -8.75
C GLU A 39 14.63 4.28 -8.06
N ASN A 40 14.01 5.10 -7.20
CA ASN A 40 12.92 4.65 -6.32
C ASN A 40 11.51 5.13 -6.70
N VAL A 41 11.33 5.79 -7.85
CA VAL A 41 10.00 6.31 -8.28
C VAL A 41 9.01 5.19 -8.62
N ASN A 42 9.50 4.10 -9.23
CA ASN A 42 8.69 2.92 -9.56
C ASN A 42 8.14 2.23 -8.31
N ARG A 43 8.96 2.12 -7.26
CA ARG A 43 8.55 1.54 -5.97
C ARG A 43 7.47 2.39 -5.31
N LEU A 44 7.59 3.72 -5.36
CA LEU A 44 6.57 4.65 -4.84
C LEU A 44 5.21 4.42 -5.50
N THR A 45 5.22 4.22 -6.82
CA THR A 45 4.01 3.96 -7.61
C THR A 45 3.42 2.58 -7.31
N ALA A 46 4.27 1.57 -7.12
CA ALA A 46 3.86 0.23 -6.73
C ALA A 46 3.19 0.20 -5.35
N ILE A 47 3.77 0.88 -4.35
CA ILE A 47 3.21 0.98 -3.00
C ILE A 47 1.86 1.70 -3.04
N LYS A 48 1.77 2.82 -3.77
CA LYS A 48 0.49 3.54 -3.97
C LYS A 48 -0.60 2.62 -4.55
N LYS A 49 -0.27 1.82 -5.57
CA LYS A 49 -1.21 0.87 -6.18
C LYS A 49 -1.61 -0.23 -5.21
N ASN A 50 -0.70 -0.73 -4.37
CA ASN A 50 -1.03 -1.75 -3.37
C ASN A 50 -1.98 -1.20 -2.30
N ILE A 51 -1.72 0.00 -1.76
CA ILE A 51 -2.62 0.68 -0.81
C ILE A 51 -4.03 0.84 -1.41
N ALA A 52 -4.11 1.29 -2.67
CA ALA A 52 -5.40 1.45 -3.35
C ALA A 52 -6.17 0.13 -3.45
N ARG A 53 -5.49 -0.98 -3.79
CA ARG A 53 -6.12 -2.30 -3.84
C ARG A 53 -6.64 -2.74 -2.47
N CYS A 54 -5.85 -2.59 -1.41
CA CYS A 54 -6.26 -2.89 -0.04
C CYS A 54 -7.55 -2.14 0.35
N LEU A 55 -7.59 -0.83 0.09
CA LEU A 55 -8.76 0.01 0.36
C LEU A 55 -9.98 -0.40 -0.47
N THR A 56 -9.79 -0.76 -1.75
CA THR A 56 -10.87 -1.27 -2.60
C THR A 56 -11.47 -2.54 -2.02
N ILE A 57 -10.67 -3.51 -1.55
CA ILE A 57 -11.19 -4.75 -0.98
C ILE A 57 -11.99 -4.49 0.30
N ILE A 58 -11.48 -3.63 1.18
CA ILE A 58 -12.21 -3.22 2.40
C ILE A 58 -13.56 -2.61 2.01
N ARG A 59 -13.60 -1.75 0.99
CA ARG A 59 -14.84 -1.16 0.50
C ARG A 59 -15.79 -2.21 -0.07
N GLU A 60 -15.29 -3.12 -0.91
CA GLU A 60 -16.05 -4.25 -1.47
C GLU A 60 -16.65 -5.14 -0.37
N ARG A 61 -15.93 -5.36 0.73
CA ARG A 61 -16.41 -6.12 1.89
C ARG A 61 -17.53 -5.38 2.61
N LYS A 62 -17.34 -4.08 2.88
CA LYS A 62 -18.36 -3.22 3.52
C LYS A 62 -19.64 -3.12 2.70
N ASP A 63 -19.54 -3.02 1.37
CA ASP A 63 -20.71 -2.87 0.50
C ASP A 63 -21.48 -4.20 0.29
N LYS A 64 -20.91 -5.34 0.73
CA LYS A 64 -21.53 -6.67 0.69
C LYS A 64 -22.11 -7.13 2.04
N SER A 65 -21.82 -6.41 3.14
CA SER A 65 -22.45 -6.60 4.45
C SER A 65 -23.75 -5.83 4.55
#